data_AF-A0A3D1F4C5-F1
#
_entry.id   AF-A0A3D1F4C5-F1
#
_cell.length_a   1.000
_cell.length_b   1.000
_cell.length_c   1.000
_cell.angle_alpha   90.00
_cell.angle_beta   90.00
_cell.angle_gamma   90.00
#
_symmetry.space_group_name_H-M   'P 1'
#
loop_
_entity.id
_entity.type
_entity.pdbx_description
1 polymer ?
#
loop_
_entity_poly.entity_id
_entity_poly.type
_entity_poly.pdbx_seq_one_letter_code
_entity_poly.pdbx_strand_id
1 'polypeptide(L)'
;SIHTKRGAPPEHPKTLRVDYRCGFNEYHSEWICVAHPKGSYAWQKAQTWWQARSSEPMPGTVEQAVELAEAGALAQPLSITVRSVTGEKFDRITNYELGSIPTVVATNSAPDEPDYVWPDDDDIPF
;
A
#
# COMPACT_ATOMS: atom_id res chain seq x y z
N SER A 1 -6.16 -2.13 -5.12
CA SER A 1 -7.56 -2.55 -5.39
C SER A 1 -7.66 -4.07 -5.48
N ILE A 2 -8.85 -4.64 -5.27
CA ILE A 2 -9.08 -6.10 -5.39
C ILE A 2 -9.21 -6.48 -6.86
N HIS A 3 -8.47 -7.50 -7.31
CA HIS A 3 -8.52 -8.01 -8.67
C HIS A 3 -8.84 -9.50 -8.71
N THR A 4 -9.70 -9.87 -9.65
CA THR A 4 -9.98 -11.27 -10.00
C THR A 4 -9.60 -11.50 -11.45
N LYS A 5 -8.85 -12.58 -11.71
CA LYS A 5 -8.45 -12.95 -13.07
C LYS A 5 -9.69 -13.19 -13.93
N ARG A 6 -9.66 -12.71 -15.18
CA ARG A 6 -10.77 -12.88 -16.13
C ARG A 6 -11.09 -14.37 -16.34
N GLY A 7 -12.34 -14.75 -16.11
CA GLY A 7 -12.83 -16.13 -16.27
C GLY A 7 -12.45 -17.07 -15.13
N ALA A 8 -11.93 -16.57 -14.01
CA ALA A 8 -11.63 -17.40 -12.85
C ALA A 8 -12.92 -17.82 -12.12
N PRO A 9 -12.98 -19.05 -11.59
CA PRO A 9 -14.06 -19.48 -10.71
C PRO A 9 -14.08 -18.64 -9.42
N PRO A 10 -15.23 -18.55 -8.73
CA PRO A 10 -15.36 -17.75 -7.49
C PRO A 10 -14.40 -18.19 -6.38
N GLU A 11 -14.00 -19.46 -6.37
CA GLU A 11 -13.04 -20.05 -5.44
C GLU A 11 -11.58 -19.69 -5.74
N HIS A 12 -11.29 -19.07 -6.90
CA HIS A 12 -9.92 -18.69 -7.23
C HIS A 12 -9.46 -17.58 -6.30
N PRO A 13 -8.25 -17.68 -5.70
CA PRO A 13 -7.75 -16.65 -4.81
C PRO A 13 -7.73 -15.30 -5.54
N LYS A 14 -8.30 -14.29 -4.86
CA LYS A 14 -8.24 -12.90 -5.29
C LYS A 14 -6.78 -12.42 -5.25
N THR A 15 -6.50 -11.36 -5.99
CA THR A 15 -5.15 -10.77 -6.08
C THR A 15 -5.22 -9.28 -5.76
N LEU A 16 -4.26 -8.76 -5.02
CA LEU A 16 -4.12 -7.32 -4.81
C LEU A 16 -3.51 -6.72 -6.07
N ARG A 17 -4.20 -5.78 -6.72
CA ARG A 17 -3.64 -4.97 -7.81
C ARG A 17 -3.11 -3.67 -7.25
N VAL A 18 -1.87 -3.36 -7.61
CA VAL A 18 -1.17 -2.12 -7.26
C VAL A 18 -0.89 -1.36 -8.55
N ASP A 19 -1.33 -0.11 -8.61
CA ASP A 19 -1.16 0.76 -9.77
C ASP A 19 -0.19 1.90 -9.42
N TYR A 20 0.89 2.00 -10.18
CA TYR A 20 1.91 3.03 -10.08
C TYR A 20 1.66 4.09 -11.13
N ARG A 21 1.37 5.33 -10.69
CA ARG A 21 1.22 6.48 -11.60
C ARG A 21 2.56 7.20 -11.74
N CYS A 22 3.23 7.00 -12.87
CA CYS A 22 4.57 7.54 -13.12
C CYS A 22 4.56 8.89 -13.86
N GLY A 23 3.44 9.26 -14.48
CA GLY A 23 3.32 10.50 -15.24
C GLY A 23 1.86 10.87 -15.51
N PHE A 24 1.66 11.87 -16.38
CA PHE A 24 0.33 12.22 -16.85
C PHE A 24 -0.16 11.13 -17.82
N ASN A 25 -1.15 10.35 -17.38
CA ASN A 25 -1.68 9.17 -18.07
C ASN A 25 -0.76 7.96 -18.22
N GLU A 26 0.37 7.92 -17.51
CA GLU A 26 1.24 6.74 -17.49
C GLU A 26 1.04 5.94 -16.20
N TYR A 27 0.58 4.70 -16.35
CA TYR A 27 0.30 3.78 -15.25
C TYR A 27 0.92 2.40 -15.50
N HIS A 28 1.57 1.86 -14.47
CA HIS A 28 2.12 0.51 -14.46
C HIS A 28 1.45 -0.29 -13.36
N SER A 29 1.00 -1.50 -13.67
CA SER A 29 0.28 -2.34 -12.70
C SER A 29 1.10 -3.58 -12.34
N GLU A 30 1.08 -3.95 -11.06
CA GLU A 30 1.50 -5.29 -10.61
C GLU A 30 0.42 -5.99 -9.79
N TRP A 31 0.57 -7.30 -9.65
CA TRP A 31 -0.40 -8.18 -9.02
C TRP A 31 0.27 -8.99 -7.90
N ILE A 32 -0.24 -8.81 -6.68
CA ILE A 32 0.30 -9.39 -5.46
C ILE A 32 -0.66 -10.47 -4.92
N CYS A 33 -0.17 -11.70 -4.90
CA CYS A 33 -0.94 -12.90 -4.58
C CYS A 33 -1.05 -13.18 -3.08
N VAL A 34 -1.68 -12.27 -2.31
CA VAL A 34 -1.77 -12.39 -0.84
C VAL A 34 -2.65 -13.57 -0.37
N ALA A 35 -3.74 -13.88 -1.09
CA ALA A 35 -4.71 -14.92 -0.69
C ALA A 35 -4.31 -16.35 -1.09
N HIS A 36 -3.11 -16.56 -1.64
CA HIS A 36 -2.63 -17.91 -1.93
C HIS A 36 -2.25 -18.67 -0.65
N PRO A 37 -2.28 -20.01 -0.64
CA PRO A 37 -1.89 -20.80 0.52
C PRO A 37 -0.50 -20.43 1.02
N LYS A 38 -0.37 -20.30 2.36
CA LYS A 38 0.89 -19.99 3.03
C LYS A 38 1.95 -21.03 2.66
N GLY A 39 3.15 -20.53 2.29
CA GLY A 39 4.26 -21.37 1.83
C GLY A 39 4.27 -21.67 0.32
N SER A 40 3.23 -21.29 -0.43
CA SER A 40 3.29 -21.37 -1.90
C SER A 40 4.27 -20.34 -2.48
N TYR A 41 4.81 -20.60 -3.67
CA TYR A 41 5.73 -19.67 -4.35
C TYR A 41 5.10 -18.28 -4.57
N ALA A 42 3.81 -18.24 -4.92
CA ALA A 42 3.07 -16.99 -5.09
C ALA A 42 2.93 -16.24 -3.76
N TRP A 43 2.65 -16.96 -2.67
CA TRP A 43 2.56 -16.39 -1.33
C TRP A 43 3.92 -15.86 -0.84
N GLN A 44 5.01 -16.60 -1.05
CA GLN A 44 6.37 -16.17 -0.68
C GLN A 44 6.76 -14.87 -1.38
N LYS A 45 6.49 -14.76 -2.70
CA LYS A 45 6.74 -13.50 -3.43
C LYS A 45 5.90 -12.34 -2.91
N ALA A 46 4.63 -12.59 -2.60
CA ALA A 46 3.76 -11.59 -2.01
C ALA A 46 4.23 -11.18 -0.60
N GLN A 47 4.76 -12.12 0.18
CA GLN A 47 5.34 -11.86 1.49
C GLN A 47 6.57 -10.97 1.41
N THR A 48 7.52 -11.29 0.52
CA THR A 48 8.70 -10.45 0.29
C THR A 48 8.31 -9.04 -0.15
N TRP A 49 7.34 -8.92 -1.06
CA TRP A 49 6.84 -7.63 -1.52
C TRP A 49 6.24 -6.80 -0.37
N TRP A 50 5.45 -7.45 0.50
CA TRP A 50 4.79 -6.81 1.65
C TRP A 50 5.80 -6.34 2.69
N GLN A 51 6.73 -7.21 3.11
CA GLN A 51 7.74 -6.91 4.12
C GLN A 51 8.71 -5.80 3.70
N ALA A 52 8.96 -5.65 2.39
CA ALA A 52 9.75 -4.54 1.88
C ALA A 52 9.07 -3.17 2.07
N ARG A 53 7.73 -3.15 2.21
CA ARG A 53 6.91 -1.93 2.26
C ARG A 53 6.26 -1.69 3.61
N SER A 54 6.10 -2.71 4.44
CA SER A 54 5.31 -2.63 5.68
C SER A 54 6.01 -3.31 6.83
N SER A 55 5.86 -2.74 8.02
CA SER A 55 6.17 -3.41 9.29
C SER A 55 5.04 -4.35 9.74
N GLU A 56 3.85 -4.22 9.16
CA GLU A 56 2.70 -5.04 9.53
C GLU A 56 2.86 -6.48 9.06
N PRO A 57 2.32 -7.46 9.82
CA PRO A 57 2.29 -8.85 9.38
C PRO A 57 1.52 -8.97 8.06
N MET A 58 1.93 -9.94 7.24
CA MET A 58 1.29 -10.16 5.96
C MET A 58 -0.20 -10.50 6.13
N PRO A 59 -1.11 -9.80 5.43
CA PRO A 59 -2.55 -10.03 5.53
C PRO A 59 -2.94 -11.40 4.98
N GLY A 60 -3.99 -11.99 5.56
CA GLY A 60 -4.51 -13.30 5.14
C GLY A 60 -5.48 -13.23 3.95
N THR A 61 -6.03 -12.05 3.68
CA THR A 61 -7.01 -11.80 2.62
C THR A 61 -6.64 -10.56 1.79
N VAL A 62 -7.20 -10.44 0.59
CA VAL A 62 -6.95 -9.25 -0.26
C VAL A 62 -7.67 -8.03 0.30
N GLU A 63 -8.84 -8.22 0.87
CA GLU A 63 -9.65 -7.19 1.51
C GLU A 63 -8.86 -6.51 2.64
N GLN A 64 -8.29 -7.30 3.54
CA GLN A 64 -7.43 -6.80 4.62
C GLN A 64 -6.18 -6.08 4.07
N ALA A 65 -5.60 -6.61 2.99
CA ALA A 65 -4.44 -5.98 2.35
C ALA A 65 -4.78 -4.60 1.77
N VAL A 66 -5.99 -4.43 1.21
CA VAL A 66 -6.47 -3.14 0.70
C VAL A 66 -6.71 -2.17 1.85
N GLU A 67 -7.38 -2.62 2.92
CA GLU A 67 -7.65 -1.80 4.10
C GLU A 67 -6.36 -1.25 4.73
N LEU A 68 -5.35 -2.11 4.92
CA LEU A 68 -4.03 -1.70 5.43
C LEU A 68 -3.32 -0.74 4.47
N ALA A 69 -3.41 -0.96 3.16
CA ALA A 69 -2.82 -0.06 2.18
C ALA A 69 -3.49 1.33 2.20
N GLU A 70 -4.81 1.38 2.30
CA GLU A 70 -5.59 2.62 2.40
C GLU A 70 -5.36 3.35 3.74
N ALA A 71 -5.12 2.59 4.82
CA ALA A 71 -4.71 3.12 6.12
C ALA A 71 -3.27 3.64 6.16
N GLY A 72 -2.51 3.53 5.07
CA GLY A 72 -1.14 4.03 4.99
C GLY A 72 -0.08 3.10 5.59
N ALA A 73 -0.36 1.79 5.70
CA ALA A 73 0.60 0.81 6.23
C ALA A 73 1.70 0.41 5.22
N LEU A 74 1.70 0.96 4.00
CA LEU A 74 2.69 0.69 2.96
C LEU A 74 3.57 1.90 2.70
N ALA A 75 4.88 1.66 2.59
CA ALA A 75 5.85 2.64 2.15
C ALA A 75 5.49 3.17 0.76
N GLN A 76 5.49 4.49 0.63
CA GLN A 76 5.23 5.13 -0.66
C GLN A 76 6.39 4.81 -1.64
N PRO A 77 6.09 4.34 -2.86
CA PRO A 77 7.11 4.16 -3.89
C PRO A 77 7.59 5.52 -4.39
N LEU A 78 8.91 5.73 -4.40
CA LEU A 78 9.56 6.93 -4.96
C LEU A 78 9.83 6.76 -6.45
N SER A 79 10.29 5.58 -6.85
CA SER A 79 10.51 5.23 -8.26
C SER A 79 10.27 3.74 -8.49
N ILE A 80 9.97 3.37 -9.73
CA ILE A 80 9.90 1.97 -10.17
C ILE A 80 10.79 1.77 -11.41
N THR A 81 11.40 0.61 -11.50
CA THR A 81 12.09 0.18 -12.72
C THR A 81 11.19 -0.76 -13.51
N VAL A 82 10.85 -0.36 -14.72
CA VAL A 82 10.01 -1.11 -15.64
C VAL A 82 10.87 -1.70 -16.76
N ARG A 83 10.68 -2.99 -17.03
CA ARG A 83 11.30 -3.69 -18.16
C ARG A 83 10.24 -3.97 -19.21
N SER A 84 10.41 -3.35 -20.38
CA SER A 84 9.66 -3.65 -21.59
C SER A 84 10.48 -4.60 -22.48
N VAL A 85 9.86 -5.62 -23.03
CA VAL A 85 10.49 -6.59 -23.93
C VAL A 85 9.77 -6.56 -25.26
N THR A 86 10.51 -6.32 -26.36
CA THR A 86 9.94 -6.31 -27.72
C THR A 86 9.20 -7.61 -28.01
N GLY A 87 7.91 -7.50 -28.34
CA GLY A 87 7.02 -8.63 -28.61
C GLY A 87 6.21 -9.12 -27.41
N GLU A 88 6.52 -8.69 -26.18
CA GLU A 88 5.63 -8.89 -25.04
C GLU A 88 4.55 -7.81 -25.01
N LYS A 89 3.33 -8.22 -24.66
CA LYS A 89 2.18 -7.31 -24.57
C LYS A 89 2.19 -6.44 -23.31
N PHE A 90 2.91 -6.87 -22.27
CA PHE A 90 2.84 -6.29 -20.94
C PHE A 90 4.23 -6.03 -20.38
N ASP A 91 4.40 -4.83 -19.84
CA ASP A 91 5.60 -4.45 -19.12
C ASP A 91 5.71 -5.17 -17.77
N ARG A 92 6.93 -5.26 -17.25
CA ARG A 92 7.20 -5.91 -15.96
C ARG A 92 7.93 -4.96 -15.03
N ILE A 93 7.40 -4.76 -13.84
CA ILE A 93 8.10 -4.04 -12.77
C ILE A 93 9.17 -4.98 -12.20
N THR A 94 10.44 -4.58 -12.30
CA THR A 94 11.59 -5.40 -11.87
C THR A 94 12.25 -4.91 -10.59
N ASN A 95 12.11 -3.62 -10.29
CA ASN A 95 12.70 -3.03 -9.09
C ASN A 95 11.88 -1.81 -8.63
N TYR A 96 12.10 -1.38 -7.39
CA TYR A 96 11.43 -0.25 -6.76
C TYR A 96 12.38 0.46 -5.80
N GLU A 97 12.33 1.78 -5.79
CA GLU A 97 12.89 2.60 -4.71
C GLU A 97 11.74 3.01 -3.80
N LEU A 98 11.77 2.56 -2.55
CA LEU A 98 10.71 2.80 -1.58
C LEU A 98 11.13 3.91 -0.63
N GLY A 99 10.15 4.71 -0.21
CA GLY A 99 10.31 5.65 0.89
C GLY A 99 10.42 4.93 2.24
N SER A 100 10.39 5.70 3.31
CA SER A 100 10.40 5.17 4.67
C SER A 100 9.19 4.26 4.90
N ILE A 101 9.44 3.09 5.50
CA ILE A 101 8.36 2.22 5.97
C ILE A 101 7.59 2.98 7.04
N PRO A 102 6.26 3.15 6.90
CA PRO A 102 5.45 3.79 7.91
C PRO A 102 5.57 2.95 9.17
N THR A 103 6.28 3.49 10.16
CA THR A 103 6.26 2.91 11.49
C THR A 103 4.88 3.23 12.03
N VAL A 104 4.15 2.22 12.51
CA VAL A 104 3.03 2.45 13.41
C VAL A 104 3.60 3.14 14.64
N VAL A 105 3.71 4.47 14.58
CA VAL A 105 3.79 5.30 15.76
C VAL A 105 2.47 4.99 16.46
N ALA A 106 2.54 4.13 17.49
CA ALA A 106 1.44 3.99 18.42
C ALA A 106 1.12 5.41 18.85
N THR A 107 0.03 5.97 18.34
CA THR A 107 -0.48 7.29 18.70
C THR A 107 -0.99 7.19 20.13
N ASN A 108 -0.07 7.10 21.07
CA ASN A 108 -0.23 7.47 22.47
C ASN A 108 0.33 8.87 22.72
N SER A 109 0.67 9.62 21.67
CA SER A 109 0.73 11.07 21.79
C SER A 109 -0.69 11.56 21.57
N ALA A 110 -1.36 11.90 22.67
CA ALA A 110 -2.51 12.78 22.62
C ALA A 110 -2.18 13.93 21.65
N PRO A 111 -3.15 14.44 20.87
CA PRO A 111 -2.95 15.71 20.22
C PRO A 111 -2.42 16.68 21.29
N ASP A 112 -1.28 17.31 21.02
CA ASP A 112 -0.83 18.48 21.77
C ASP A 112 -1.96 19.50 21.59
N GLU A 113 -2.96 19.44 22.48
CA GLU A 113 -4.00 20.45 22.51
C GLU A 113 -3.28 21.75 22.83
N PRO A 114 -3.30 22.76 21.94
CA PRO A 114 -2.83 24.05 22.35
C PRO A 114 -3.72 24.48 23.51
N ASP A 115 -3.10 24.79 24.66
CA ASP A 115 -3.79 25.42 25.78
C ASP A 115 -4.46 26.69 25.25
N TYR A 116 -5.77 26.60 24.99
CA TYR A 116 -6.59 27.73 24.59
C TYR A 116 -6.76 28.59 25.85
N VAL A 117 -5.80 29.48 26.09
CA VAL A 117 -5.93 30.52 27.10
C VAL A 117 -7.01 31.46 26.60
N TRP A 118 -8.23 31.29 27.10
CA TRP A 118 -9.28 32.28 26.92
C TRP A 118 -8.80 33.59 27.55
N PRO A 119 -8.79 34.71 26.82
CA PRO A 119 -8.58 36.00 27.45
C PRO A 119 -9.72 36.22 28.46
N ASP A 120 -9.38 36.61 29.69
CA ASP A 120 -10.37 37.07 30.66
C ASP A 120 -11.19 38.20 30.02
N ASP A 121 -12.51 38.12 30.15
CA ASP A 121 -13.52 38.97 29.48
C ASP A 121 -13.38 40.47 29.86
N ASP A 122 -12.49 40.80 30.78
CA ASP A 122 -12.26 42.13 31.36
C ASP A 122 -11.30 43.04 30.54
N ASP A 123 -10.70 42.56 29.44
CA ASP A 123 -9.70 43.32 28.65
C ASP A 123 -10.06 43.55 27.17
N ILE A 124 -11.35 43.46 26.80
CA ILE A 124 -11.84 43.84 25.44
C ILE A 124 -12.44 45.25 25.48
N PRO A 125 -11.66 46.32 25.25
CA PRO A 125 -12.21 47.65 25.02
C PRO A 125 -12.89 47.74 23.64
N PHE A 126 -14.10 48.32 23.61
CA PHE A 126 -14.88 48.63 22.41
C PHE A 126 -14.18 49.60 21.44
#